data_AF-A0A254SD00-F1
#
_entry.id   AF-A0A254SD00-F1
#
_cell.length_a   1.000
_cell.length_b   1.000
_cell.length_c   1.000
_cell.angle_alpha   90.00
_cell.angle_beta   90.00
_cell.angle_gamma   90.00
#
_symmetry.space_group_name_H-M   'P 1'
#
loop_
_entity.id
_entity.type
_entity.pdbx_description
1 polymer ?
#
loop_
_entity_poly.entity_id
_entity_poly.type
_entity_poly.pdbx_seq_one_letter_code
_entity_poly.pdbx_strand_id
1 'polypeptide(L)'
;MSTIFNFKNFITLAAAASLFGVVGCSSQEEITLPGSSRAEIKDGKLIDPRDGNEYGVAKIGDLFWMTENLRYADSTAMPSLKENSWCHQDDKNCSKYGRLYSWTAAMNLEKEYLTVPLFAAYTETQGVCPDGWRVPNTTEWERMLAYVDSNNGGEGNGTSLKSVDGWDKADSVNTPANRFGFNGKASGRRNNDGETFMSVGKYAFFWSASEKDDGTAYGWHLRHDMNEFLPGNFYKDHGMSVRCVTDLRSVDYSGALDSSYLEKIPHDYGTLKIEGKTYRTTTAFGVTWMADNMNLDVKGSHCYNDEKAKCEEYGRLYTLEAAKSICPEGWRLPKRSDYHALVRKAGSASALRSVDGWNAKASKGLNFWGFDAKPAGGKDGGDYFDLKSSAYFWIDNESDNVAIALWINYYESAPTVIERPATSEFSVRCVKEE
;
A
#
# COMPACT_ATOMS: atom_id res chain seq x y z
N MET A 1 59.93 29.19 -26.02
CA MET A 1 60.62 28.89 -24.76
C MET A 1 60.10 27.56 -24.27
N SER A 2 60.90 26.52 -24.48
CA SER A 2 60.70 25.17 -23.93
C SER A 2 60.60 25.27 -22.39
N THR A 3 59.97 24.32 -21.69
CA THR A 3 60.68 23.09 -21.30
C THR A 3 59.70 21.96 -20.97
N ILE A 4 59.91 20.85 -21.67
CA ILE A 4 59.45 19.48 -21.44
C ILE A 4 60.21 18.92 -20.22
N PHE A 5 59.57 18.14 -19.35
CA PHE A 5 60.27 16.99 -18.76
C PHE A 5 59.37 15.76 -18.66
N ASN A 6 59.97 14.67 -19.08
CA ASN A 6 59.47 13.35 -19.41
C ASN A 6 60.23 12.40 -18.48
N PHE A 7 59.59 11.40 -17.88
CA PHE A 7 60.31 10.21 -17.41
C PHE A 7 59.45 8.97 -17.60
N LYS A 8 59.87 8.17 -18.59
CA LYS A 8 59.57 6.75 -18.76
C LYS A 8 60.47 5.93 -17.83
N ASN A 9 59.95 4.83 -17.30
CA ASN A 9 60.56 3.49 -17.19
C ASN A 9 59.53 2.57 -16.49
N PHE A 10 58.75 1.74 -17.20
CA PHE A 10 59.04 0.36 -17.64
C PHE A 10 59.66 -0.55 -16.57
N ILE A 11 58.86 -1.47 -16.01
CA ILE A 11 59.15 -2.92 -15.92
C ILE A 11 57.84 -3.70 -16.09
N THR A 12 57.92 -4.75 -16.91
CA THR A 12 56.87 -5.62 -17.44
C THR A 12 56.76 -6.95 -16.66
N LEU A 13 55.56 -7.57 -16.78
CA LEU A 13 55.21 -8.99 -16.65
C LEU A 13 55.27 -9.69 -15.27
N ALA A 14 54.11 -10.18 -14.84
CA ALA A 14 53.83 -11.62 -14.84
C ALA A 14 52.32 -11.88 -14.84
N ALA A 15 51.83 -12.51 -15.91
CA ALA A 15 50.52 -13.14 -15.93
C ALA A 15 50.64 -14.53 -15.27
N ALA A 16 49.79 -14.82 -14.30
CA ALA A 16 49.50 -16.18 -13.87
C ALA A 16 47.99 -16.38 -13.98
N ALA A 17 47.59 -17.09 -15.03
CA ALA A 17 46.26 -17.65 -15.14
C ALA A 17 46.19 -18.92 -14.28
N SER A 18 45.22 -19.00 -13.39
CA SER A 18 44.73 -20.25 -12.85
C SER A 18 43.19 -20.19 -12.83
N LEU A 19 42.57 -20.89 -13.78
CA LEU A 19 41.17 -21.30 -13.68
C LEU A 19 41.02 -22.29 -12.51
N PHE A 20 39.97 -22.09 -11.70
CA PHE A 20 38.93 -23.06 -11.31
C PHE A 20 38.34 -22.66 -9.95
N GLY A 21 37.02 -22.51 -9.89
CA GLY A 21 36.28 -22.49 -8.62
C GLY A 21 35.11 -21.49 -8.59
N VAL A 22 33.91 -21.98 -8.89
CA VAL A 22 32.63 -21.30 -8.63
C VAL A 22 32.31 -21.39 -7.13
N VAL A 23 31.47 -20.44 -6.67
CA VAL A 23 30.67 -20.41 -5.42
C VAL A 23 31.26 -19.60 -4.27
N GLY A 24 30.54 -18.52 -3.94
CA GLY A 24 30.63 -17.83 -2.65
C GLY A 24 30.05 -16.43 -2.71
N CYS A 25 28.77 -16.27 -2.35
CA CYS A 25 28.15 -14.97 -2.09
C CYS A 25 29.05 -14.16 -1.15
N SER A 26 29.59 -13.04 -1.63
CA SER A 26 30.09 -11.99 -0.74
C SER A 26 28.87 -11.27 -0.20
N SER A 27 28.56 -11.51 1.07
CA SER A 27 27.67 -10.66 1.86
C SER A 27 28.06 -9.20 1.65
N GLN A 28 27.10 -8.36 1.27
CA GLN A 28 27.28 -6.91 1.36
C GLN A 28 27.53 -6.59 2.84
N GLU A 29 28.73 -6.12 3.16
CA GLU A 29 29.01 -5.55 4.48
C GLU A 29 28.14 -4.29 4.63
N GLU A 30 27.11 -4.40 5.46
CA GLU A 30 26.36 -3.25 5.97
C GLU A 30 27.31 -2.42 6.84
N ILE A 31 27.65 -1.23 6.37
CA ILE A 31 28.36 -0.22 7.18
C ILE A 31 27.37 0.26 8.25
N THR A 32 27.39 -0.37 9.42
CA THR A 32 26.67 0.10 10.60
C THR A 32 27.48 1.22 11.24
N LEU A 33 26.99 2.46 11.12
CA LEU A 33 27.56 3.60 11.83
C LEU A 33 27.25 3.45 13.33
N PRO A 34 28.26 3.40 14.22
CA PRO A 34 28.02 3.26 15.65
C PRO A 34 27.36 4.55 16.19
N GLY A 35 26.15 4.41 16.73
CA GLY A 35 25.41 5.50 17.40
C GLY A 35 24.12 5.96 16.73
N SER A 36 23.69 5.36 15.61
CA SER A 36 22.33 5.55 15.09
C SER A 36 21.43 4.46 15.66
N SER A 37 20.62 4.78 16.68
CA SER A 37 19.51 3.90 17.07
C SER A 37 18.50 3.91 15.94
N ARG A 38 18.51 2.86 15.11
CA ARG A 38 17.45 2.61 14.14
C ARG A 38 16.17 2.27 14.88
N ALA A 39 15.04 2.85 14.48
CA ALA A 39 13.77 2.41 15.02
C ALA A 39 13.45 1.00 14.54
N GLU A 40 12.92 0.18 15.43
CA GLU A 40 12.51 -1.19 15.12
C GLU A 40 11.02 -1.22 14.76
N ILE A 41 10.70 -1.80 13.61
CA ILE A 41 9.33 -2.18 13.26
C ILE A 41 9.24 -3.70 13.40
N LYS A 42 8.35 -4.16 14.28
CA LYS A 42 8.15 -5.58 14.55
C LYS A 42 6.69 -5.95 14.36
N ASP A 43 6.45 -6.94 13.51
CA ASP A 43 5.11 -7.46 13.21
C ASP A 43 4.11 -6.35 12.86
N GLY A 44 4.61 -5.36 12.09
CA GLY A 44 3.81 -4.27 11.55
C GLY A 44 3.55 -3.13 12.53
N LYS A 45 4.23 -3.12 13.67
CA LYS A 45 4.09 -2.09 14.68
C LYS A 45 5.42 -1.41 15.00
N LEU A 46 5.33 -0.11 15.27
CA LEU A 46 6.32 0.64 16.00
C LEU A 46 5.90 0.69 17.47
N ILE A 47 6.83 0.37 18.38
CA ILE A 47 6.67 0.62 19.81
C ILE A 47 7.56 1.81 20.14
N ASP A 48 6.97 2.93 20.54
CA ASP A 48 7.72 4.14 20.90
C ASP A 48 8.43 3.91 22.26
N PRO A 49 9.77 3.88 22.30
CA PRO A 49 10.49 3.56 23.53
C PRO A 49 10.37 4.65 24.59
N ARG A 50 9.91 5.85 24.22
CA ARG A 50 9.83 7.01 25.11
C ARG A 50 8.63 6.90 26.05
N ASP A 51 7.55 6.26 25.62
CA ASP A 51 6.30 6.19 26.39
C ASP A 51 5.54 4.84 26.28
N GLY A 52 6.05 3.89 25.50
CA GLY A 52 5.46 2.57 25.30
C GLY A 52 4.23 2.56 24.39
N ASN A 53 3.89 3.68 23.73
CA ASN A 53 2.78 3.70 22.78
C ASN A 53 3.10 2.82 21.55
N GLU A 54 2.13 1.97 21.18
CA GLU A 54 2.20 1.19 19.94
C GLU A 54 1.48 1.89 18.79
N TYR A 55 2.06 1.84 17.60
CA TYR A 55 1.48 2.40 16.38
C TYR A 55 1.62 1.38 15.25
N GLY A 56 0.53 1.09 14.53
CA GLY A 56 0.63 0.31 13.30
C GLY A 56 1.45 1.05 12.23
N VAL A 57 2.05 0.30 11.31
CA VAL A 57 2.90 0.83 10.24
C VAL A 57 2.50 0.23 8.90
N ALA A 58 2.22 1.11 7.94
CA ALA A 58 1.94 0.76 6.55
C ALA A 58 2.99 1.37 5.61
N LYS A 59 3.35 0.66 4.55
CA LYS A 59 4.22 1.20 3.50
C LYS A 59 3.37 1.80 2.39
N ILE A 60 3.54 3.09 2.13
CA ILE A 60 2.79 3.83 1.11
C ILE A 60 3.80 4.56 0.23
N GLY A 61 3.90 4.13 -1.02
CA GLY A 61 5.01 4.53 -1.88
C GLY A 61 6.34 4.01 -1.35
N ASP A 62 7.28 4.92 -1.17
CA ASP A 62 8.64 4.65 -0.73
C ASP A 62 8.87 4.81 0.78
N LEU A 63 7.89 5.36 1.51
CA LEU A 63 7.99 5.60 2.95
C LEU A 63 7.09 4.66 3.77
N PHE A 64 7.48 4.46 5.02
CA PHE A 64 6.65 3.86 6.06
C PHE A 64 5.93 4.96 6.82
N TRP A 65 4.62 4.79 6.98
CA TRP A 65 3.72 5.73 7.63
C TRP A 65 3.10 5.09 8.86
N MET A 66 3.01 5.84 9.96
CA MET A 66 2.15 5.45 11.07
C MET A 66 0.69 5.36 10.60
N THR A 67 -0.01 4.28 10.97
CA THR A 67 -1.43 4.07 10.72
C THR A 67 -2.33 4.65 11.83
N GLU A 68 -1.71 5.29 12.82
CA GLU A 68 -2.39 6.07 13.86
C GLU A 68 -1.75 7.45 14.07
N ASN A 69 -2.51 8.38 14.62
CA ASN A 69 -2.02 9.70 15.01
C ASN A 69 -1.15 9.58 16.27
N LEU A 70 -0.03 10.30 16.32
CA LEU A 70 0.91 10.28 17.45
C LEU A 70 0.24 10.66 18.78
N ARG A 71 0.61 9.99 19.88
CA ARG A 71 0.07 10.24 21.23
C ARG A 71 1.08 10.76 22.25
N TYR A 72 2.37 10.88 21.88
CA TYR A 72 3.46 11.30 22.76
C TYR A 72 3.19 12.62 23.48
N ALA A 73 3.41 12.66 24.80
CA ALA A 73 2.94 13.76 25.65
C ALA A 73 3.92 14.20 26.75
N ASP A 74 5.12 13.62 26.84
CA ASP A 74 6.05 13.93 27.93
C ASP A 74 6.66 15.34 27.77
N SER A 75 6.01 16.31 28.40
CA SER A 75 6.46 17.70 28.44
C SER A 75 7.66 17.96 29.36
N THR A 76 8.09 16.97 30.15
CA THR A 76 9.32 17.06 30.95
C THR A 76 10.53 16.79 30.05
N ALA A 77 10.46 15.72 29.26
CA ALA A 77 11.49 15.40 28.26
C ALA A 77 11.44 16.35 27.05
N MET A 78 10.25 16.83 26.67
CA MET A 78 10.06 17.72 25.52
C MET A 78 9.26 18.98 25.92
N PRO A 79 9.94 20.04 26.44
CA PRO A 79 9.27 21.24 26.95
C PRO A 79 8.35 21.97 25.97
N SER A 80 8.58 21.83 24.66
CA SER A 80 7.74 22.41 23.59
C SER A 80 6.29 21.91 23.64
N LEU A 81 6.02 20.74 24.25
CA LEU A 81 4.68 20.17 24.41
C LEU A 81 3.84 20.84 25.50
N LYS A 82 4.48 21.55 26.43
CA LYS A 82 3.80 22.16 27.58
C LYS A 82 2.81 23.22 27.11
N GLU A 83 1.52 22.98 27.36
CA GLU A 83 0.38 23.81 26.93
C GLU A 83 0.19 23.92 25.40
N ASN A 84 0.92 23.12 24.62
CA ASN A 84 0.88 23.13 23.15
C ASN A 84 0.46 21.77 22.57
N SER A 85 -0.07 20.88 23.41
CA SER A 85 -0.63 19.61 22.95
C SER A 85 -1.87 19.26 23.76
N TRP A 86 -2.85 18.65 23.08
CA TRP A 86 -4.19 18.48 23.63
C TRP A 86 -4.79 17.15 23.19
N CYS A 87 -5.60 16.56 24.06
CA CYS A 87 -6.56 15.55 23.63
C CYS A 87 -7.88 16.20 23.22
N HIS A 88 -8.71 15.45 22.51
CA HIS A 88 -10.09 15.85 22.26
C HIS A 88 -10.89 15.87 23.58
N GLN A 89 -11.91 16.72 23.67
CA GLN A 89 -12.69 16.92 24.89
C GLN A 89 -13.29 15.61 25.43
N ASP A 90 -13.71 14.70 24.54
CA ASP A 90 -14.31 13.40 24.85
C ASP A 90 -13.30 12.24 24.94
N ASP A 91 -12.01 12.49 24.70
CA ASP A 91 -10.95 11.48 24.65
C ASP A 91 -9.83 11.83 25.63
N LYS A 92 -10.07 11.64 26.94
CA LYS A 92 -9.13 12.04 28.00
C LYS A 92 -7.71 11.49 27.85
N ASN A 93 -7.55 10.36 27.15
CA ASN A 93 -6.27 9.67 26.97
C ASN A 93 -5.74 9.74 25.53
N CYS A 94 -6.35 10.55 24.65
CA CYS A 94 -5.97 10.64 23.24
C CYS A 94 -5.97 9.27 22.51
N SER A 95 -6.72 8.27 22.99
CA SER A 95 -6.66 6.90 22.48
C SER A 95 -7.50 6.69 21.22
N LYS A 96 -8.56 7.48 21.04
CA LYS A 96 -9.48 7.36 19.91
C LYS A 96 -8.90 8.02 18.66
N TYR A 97 -8.48 9.27 18.79
CA TYR A 97 -8.07 10.11 17.66
C TYR A 97 -6.59 10.47 17.67
N GLY A 98 -5.83 10.07 18.70
CA GLY A 98 -4.49 10.56 18.91
C GLY A 98 -4.47 11.95 19.57
N ARG A 99 -3.28 12.52 19.66
CA ARG A 99 -3.06 13.84 20.26
C ARG A 99 -2.99 14.91 19.16
N LEU A 100 -3.43 16.11 19.52
CA LEU A 100 -3.29 17.32 18.71
C LEU A 100 -2.09 18.11 19.21
N TYR A 101 -1.31 18.68 18.30
CA TYR A 101 -0.12 19.47 18.58
C TYR A 101 -0.22 20.82 17.88
N SER A 102 0.28 21.89 18.50
CA SER A 102 0.66 23.09 17.75
C SER A 102 1.74 22.73 16.73
N TRP A 103 1.94 23.56 15.71
CA TRP A 103 3.02 23.31 14.75
C TRP A 103 4.39 23.37 15.45
N THR A 104 4.60 24.31 16.36
CA THR A 104 5.84 24.39 17.15
C THR A 104 6.05 23.15 18.04
N ALA A 105 5.01 22.61 18.66
CA ALA A 105 5.11 21.34 19.40
C ALA A 105 5.43 20.16 18.46
N ALA A 106 4.77 20.08 17.30
CA ALA A 106 5.04 19.05 16.30
C ALA A 106 6.49 19.09 15.80
N MET A 107 7.05 20.29 15.63
CA MET A 107 8.42 20.50 15.17
C MET A 107 9.45 20.51 16.31
N ASN A 108 9.02 20.37 17.56
CA ASN A 108 9.83 20.52 18.76
C ASN A 108 10.60 21.86 18.81
N LEU A 109 9.88 22.96 18.62
CA LEU A 109 10.38 24.34 18.63
C LEU A 109 9.81 25.14 19.80
N GLU A 110 10.49 26.22 20.16
CA GLU A 110 10.01 27.18 21.15
C GLU A 110 8.79 27.97 20.66
N LYS A 111 7.96 28.47 21.59
CA LYS A 111 6.71 29.20 21.26
C LYS A 111 6.96 30.48 20.45
N GLU A 112 8.16 31.08 20.50
CA GLU A 112 8.48 32.27 19.70
C GLU A 112 8.36 32.05 18.18
N TYR A 113 8.57 30.81 17.71
CA TYR A 113 8.42 30.44 16.30
C TYR A 113 6.97 30.35 15.81
N LEU A 114 5.99 30.65 16.69
CA LEU A 114 4.61 30.90 16.25
C LEU A 114 4.48 32.16 15.39
N THR A 115 5.40 33.13 15.55
CA THR A 115 5.37 34.42 14.85
C THR A 115 6.71 34.79 14.22
N VAL A 116 7.67 33.87 14.19
CA VAL A 116 9.02 34.07 13.63
C VAL A 116 9.27 32.97 12.60
N PRO A 117 9.69 33.31 11.37
CA PRO A 117 9.98 32.31 10.35
C PRO A 117 11.28 31.55 10.66
N LEU A 118 11.33 30.27 10.27
CA LEU A 118 12.54 29.48 10.22
C LEU A 118 13.38 29.89 9.00
N PHE A 119 14.58 30.43 9.24
CA PHE A 119 15.49 30.86 8.18
C PHE A 119 16.18 29.71 7.42
N ALA A 120 15.92 28.44 7.77
CA ALA A 120 16.57 27.27 7.17
C ALA A 120 15.55 26.35 6.49
N ALA A 121 15.97 25.74 5.39
CA ALA A 121 15.27 24.63 4.74
C ALA A 121 15.29 23.40 5.66
N TYR A 122 14.47 23.41 6.71
CA TYR A 122 14.20 22.25 7.57
C TYR A 122 13.35 21.26 6.76
N THR A 123 14.01 20.46 5.93
CA THR A 123 13.32 19.52 5.06
C THR A 123 13.11 18.17 5.72
N GLU A 124 13.92 17.79 6.72
CA GLU A 124 13.84 16.49 7.40
C GLU A 124 14.06 16.66 8.90
N THR A 125 12.98 17.03 9.61
CA THR A 125 13.03 17.25 11.06
C THR A 125 12.34 16.11 11.79
N GLN A 126 13.06 15.46 12.71
CA GLN A 126 12.45 14.48 13.62
C GLN A 126 11.21 15.05 14.31
N GLY A 127 11.34 16.25 14.87
CA GLY A 127 10.26 16.93 15.58
C GLY A 127 9.82 16.13 16.80
N VAL A 128 8.51 15.99 17.00
CA VAL A 128 7.91 15.21 18.08
C VAL A 128 7.99 13.69 17.86
N CYS A 129 8.32 13.25 16.65
CA CYS A 129 8.41 11.83 16.31
C CYS A 129 9.55 11.12 17.04
N PRO A 130 9.45 9.79 17.24
CA PRO A 130 10.52 9.02 17.89
C PRO A 130 11.78 8.97 17.01
N ASP A 131 12.90 8.57 17.61
CA ASP A 131 14.17 8.46 16.91
C ASP A 131 14.05 7.56 15.67
N GLY A 132 14.69 7.95 14.57
CA GLY A 132 14.54 7.27 13.27
C GLY A 132 13.23 7.58 12.52
N TRP A 133 12.31 8.33 13.12
CA TRP A 133 11.08 8.83 12.48
C TRP A 133 11.08 10.36 12.41
N ARG A 134 10.26 10.92 11.53
CA ARG A 134 10.16 12.37 11.33
C ARG A 134 8.75 12.83 11.03
N VAL A 135 8.51 14.13 11.21
CA VAL A 135 7.30 14.79 10.73
C VAL A 135 7.42 14.94 9.20
N PRO A 136 6.45 14.45 8.41
CA PRO A 136 6.54 14.49 6.95
C PRO A 136 6.49 15.92 6.44
N ASN A 137 7.38 16.24 5.50
CA ASN A 137 7.34 17.52 4.78
C ASN A 137 6.33 17.49 3.62
N THR A 138 6.10 18.63 2.98
CA THR A 138 5.11 18.74 1.88
C THR A 138 5.45 17.84 0.69
N THR A 139 6.72 17.68 0.34
CA THR A 139 7.15 16.79 -0.75
C THR A 139 6.88 15.32 -0.45
N GLU A 140 7.02 14.88 0.80
CA GLU A 140 6.71 13.50 1.20
C GLU A 140 5.21 13.20 1.14
N TRP A 141 4.37 14.16 1.56
CA TRP A 141 2.92 14.07 1.36
C TRP A 141 2.54 14.03 -0.12
N GLU A 142 3.13 14.90 -0.95
CA GLU A 142 2.88 14.92 -2.40
C GLU A 142 3.27 13.59 -3.07
N ARG A 143 4.42 13.01 -2.69
CA ARG A 143 4.85 11.69 -3.19
C ARG A 143 3.91 10.57 -2.76
N MET A 144 3.44 10.59 -1.52
CA MET A 144 2.42 9.65 -1.03
C MET A 144 1.14 9.75 -1.86
N LEU A 145 0.66 10.97 -2.12
CA LEU A 145 -0.54 11.19 -2.95
C LEU A 145 -0.34 10.74 -4.39
N ALA A 146 0.79 11.05 -5.01
CA ALA A 146 1.09 10.60 -6.37
C ALA A 146 1.10 9.07 -6.48
N TYR A 147 1.64 8.38 -5.46
CA TYR A 147 1.56 6.93 -5.36
C TYR A 147 0.10 6.46 -5.23
N VAL A 148 -0.67 7.04 -4.32
CA VAL A 148 -2.07 6.65 -4.10
C VAL A 148 -2.90 6.86 -5.37
N ASP A 149 -2.83 8.03 -6.02
CA ASP A 149 -3.59 8.32 -7.24
C ASP A 149 -3.23 7.40 -8.40
N SER A 150 -1.95 7.00 -8.52
CA SER A 150 -1.52 6.05 -9.55
C SER A 150 -2.06 4.63 -9.30
N ASN A 151 -2.42 4.31 -8.05
CA ASN A 151 -2.74 2.95 -7.62
C ASN A 151 -4.15 2.80 -7.02
N ASN A 152 -4.99 3.85 -6.97
CA ASN A 152 -6.32 3.83 -6.36
C ASN A 152 -7.48 3.57 -7.34
N GLY A 153 -7.17 3.24 -8.60
CA GLY A 153 -8.20 2.96 -9.60
C GLY A 153 -9.14 4.10 -9.95
N GLY A 154 -8.87 5.33 -9.50
CA GLY A 154 -9.70 6.52 -9.73
C GLY A 154 -10.76 6.79 -8.67
N GLU A 155 -10.75 6.11 -7.51
CA GLU A 155 -11.75 6.35 -6.45
C GLU A 155 -11.55 7.65 -5.63
N GLY A 156 -10.43 8.34 -5.86
CA GLY A 156 -9.99 9.52 -5.13
C GLY A 156 -9.05 9.18 -3.96
N ASN A 157 -7.91 9.88 -3.88
CA ASN A 157 -6.89 9.61 -2.87
C ASN A 157 -7.41 9.77 -1.42
N GLY A 158 -8.32 10.69 -1.16
CA GLY A 158 -8.96 10.85 0.14
C GLY A 158 -9.82 9.65 0.51
N THR A 159 -10.62 9.13 -0.42
CA THR A 159 -11.40 7.89 -0.24
C THR A 159 -10.50 6.73 0.16
N SER A 160 -9.36 6.57 -0.53
CA SER A 160 -8.41 5.48 -0.27
C SER A 160 -7.68 5.59 1.07
N LEU A 161 -7.61 6.78 1.65
CA LEU A 161 -6.79 7.05 2.85
C LEU A 161 -7.61 7.24 4.13
N LYS A 162 -8.89 7.62 4.03
CA LYS A 162 -9.80 7.71 5.18
C LYS A 162 -9.97 6.35 5.86
N SER A 163 -10.11 6.36 7.18
CA SER A 163 -10.62 5.21 7.94
C SER A 163 -12.00 4.80 7.42
N VAL A 164 -12.30 3.50 7.46
CA VAL A 164 -13.58 2.95 6.98
C VAL A 164 -14.77 3.32 7.89
N ASP A 165 -14.49 3.84 9.08
CA ASP A 165 -15.48 4.27 10.07
C ASP A 165 -15.16 5.68 10.61
N GLY A 166 -16.10 6.22 11.37
CA GLY A 166 -15.95 7.50 12.09
C GLY A 166 -16.17 8.75 11.25
N TRP A 167 -16.48 8.63 9.95
CA TRP A 167 -16.83 9.74 9.07
C TRP A 167 -18.34 9.94 8.98
N ASP A 168 -18.79 11.20 9.01
CA ASP A 168 -20.17 11.58 8.73
C ASP A 168 -20.53 11.21 7.29
N LYS A 169 -21.78 10.79 7.07
CA LYS A 169 -22.27 10.50 5.71
C LYS A 169 -22.37 11.80 4.91
N ALA A 170 -21.98 11.73 3.65
CA ALA A 170 -22.26 12.75 2.65
C ALA A 170 -22.81 12.08 1.39
N ASP A 171 -23.66 12.81 0.66
CA ASP A 171 -24.17 12.36 -0.62
C ASP A 171 -23.09 12.55 -1.70
N SER A 172 -23.11 11.71 -2.73
CA SER A 172 -22.24 11.83 -3.93
C SER A 172 -20.73 11.73 -3.66
N VAL A 173 -20.32 11.08 -2.57
CA VAL A 173 -18.93 10.71 -2.29
C VAL A 173 -18.79 9.20 -2.17
N ASN A 174 -17.59 8.70 -2.45
CA ASN A 174 -17.29 7.28 -2.33
C ASN A 174 -17.17 6.89 -0.86
N THR A 175 -17.56 5.65 -0.55
CA THR A 175 -17.38 5.06 0.78
C THR A 175 -15.89 5.03 1.14
N PRO A 176 -15.46 5.55 2.30
CA PRO A 176 -14.09 5.44 2.78
C PRO A 176 -13.56 4.00 2.75
N ALA A 177 -12.37 3.80 2.18
CA ALA A 177 -11.89 2.46 1.87
C ALA A 177 -10.61 2.04 2.61
N ASN A 178 -9.83 3.00 3.13
CA ASN A 178 -8.54 2.76 3.78
C ASN A 178 -7.62 1.76 3.05
N ARG A 179 -7.60 1.78 1.70
CA ARG A 179 -6.92 0.75 0.90
C ARG A 179 -5.43 0.67 1.18
N PHE A 180 -4.78 1.78 1.53
CA PHE A 180 -3.33 1.80 1.75
C PHE A 180 -2.93 1.71 3.22
N GLY A 181 -3.88 1.49 4.13
CA GLY A 181 -3.62 1.33 5.56
C GLY A 181 -3.34 2.63 6.32
N PHE A 182 -3.37 3.80 5.67
CA PHE A 182 -3.12 5.10 6.31
C PHE A 182 -4.06 5.39 7.49
N ASN A 183 -5.32 4.97 7.38
CA ASN A 183 -6.33 5.02 8.44
C ASN A 183 -6.54 6.45 8.97
N GLY A 184 -6.84 7.38 8.06
CA GLY A 184 -7.13 8.78 8.36
C GLY A 184 -8.47 8.90 9.10
N LYS A 185 -8.41 9.00 10.43
CA LYS A 185 -9.58 9.20 11.30
C LYS A 185 -10.06 10.64 11.25
N ALA A 186 -11.37 10.85 11.27
CA ALA A 186 -12.01 12.17 11.29
C ALA A 186 -11.85 12.91 12.63
N SER A 187 -10.60 13.21 13.01
CA SER A 187 -10.23 13.82 14.30
C SER A 187 -10.61 15.30 14.40
N GLY A 188 -10.80 16.01 13.30
CA GLY A 188 -10.95 17.46 13.33
C GLY A 188 -9.66 18.16 13.76
N ARG A 189 -9.77 19.40 14.24
CA ARG A 189 -8.62 20.19 14.77
C ARG A 189 -9.08 21.15 15.85
N ARG A 190 -8.14 21.64 16.65
CA ARG A 190 -8.35 22.71 17.62
C ARG A 190 -8.04 24.08 16.99
N ASN A 191 -8.92 25.06 17.18
CA ASN A 191 -8.72 26.45 16.77
C ASN A 191 -7.80 27.22 17.76
N ASN A 192 -7.37 28.39 17.31
CA ASN A 192 -6.55 29.32 18.08
C ASN A 192 -7.28 30.03 19.22
N ASP A 193 -8.62 30.09 19.17
CA ASP A 193 -9.47 30.59 20.27
C ASP A 193 -9.41 29.72 21.54
N GLY A 194 -8.80 28.54 21.42
CA GLY A 194 -8.45 27.67 22.51
C GLY A 194 -9.57 26.76 23.02
N GLU A 195 -10.79 27.01 22.59
CA GLU A 195 -12.01 26.34 23.06
C GLU A 195 -12.76 25.62 21.94
N THR A 196 -12.62 26.07 20.69
CA THR A 196 -13.36 25.52 19.55
C THR A 196 -12.59 24.39 18.89
N PHE A 197 -13.25 23.23 18.77
CA PHE A 197 -12.79 22.11 17.96
C PHE A 197 -13.61 22.09 16.65
N MET A 198 -12.93 22.20 15.51
CA MET A 198 -13.58 22.00 14.22
C MET A 198 -13.92 20.51 14.03
N SER A 199 -15.08 20.29 13.40
CA SER A 199 -15.93 19.11 13.46
C SER A 199 -15.23 17.75 13.33
N VAL A 200 -15.06 17.09 14.48
CA VAL A 200 -14.90 15.63 14.60
C VAL A 200 -15.99 14.95 13.75
N GLY A 201 -15.65 13.88 13.05
CA GLY A 201 -16.55 13.20 12.12
C GLY A 201 -16.55 13.77 10.70
N LYS A 202 -16.15 15.04 10.51
CA LYS A 202 -16.21 15.70 9.19
C LYS A 202 -14.85 15.98 8.56
N TYR A 203 -13.82 16.14 9.38
CA TYR A 203 -12.48 16.51 8.91
C TYR A 203 -11.41 15.68 9.61
N ALA A 204 -10.27 15.51 8.96
CA ALA A 204 -9.01 15.12 9.59
C ALA A 204 -7.93 16.10 9.14
N PHE A 205 -7.05 16.52 10.05
CA PHE A 205 -6.01 17.51 9.77
C PHE A 205 -4.64 16.99 10.22
N PHE A 206 -3.65 17.13 9.34
CA PHE A 206 -2.28 16.64 9.56
C PHE A 206 -1.27 17.75 9.30
N TRP A 207 -0.30 17.90 10.20
CA TRP A 207 0.79 18.85 10.00
C TRP A 207 1.77 18.37 8.92
N SER A 208 2.30 19.34 8.16
CA SER A 208 3.54 19.20 7.41
C SER A 208 4.68 19.85 8.19
N ALA A 209 5.88 19.30 8.08
CA ALA A 209 7.10 19.93 8.60
C ALA A 209 7.45 21.25 7.89
N SER A 210 6.87 21.49 6.70
CA SER A 210 7.15 22.67 5.91
C SER A 210 6.44 23.92 6.45
N GLU A 211 7.22 24.94 6.76
CA GLU A 211 6.71 26.27 7.09
C GLU A 211 6.22 27.00 5.83
N LYS A 212 5.18 27.83 5.99
CA LYS A 212 4.65 28.67 4.90
C LYS A 212 5.13 30.11 5.01
N ASP A 213 4.98 30.71 6.19
CA ASP A 213 5.39 32.07 6.53
C ASP A 213 5.54 32.23 8.05
N ASP A 214 5.64 33.48 8.55
CA ASP A 214 5.88 33.80 9.95
C ASP A 214 4.76 33.30 10.89
N GLY A 215 3.51 33.27 10.44
CA GLY A 215 2.35 32.85 11.24
C GLY A 215 1.71 31.52 10.85
N THR A 216 2.05 30.96 9.68
CA THR A 216 1.39 29.74 9.15
C THR A 216 2.38 28.66 8.70
N ALA A 217 1.89 27.43 8.73
CA ALA A 217 2.58 26.25 8.22
C ALA A 217 1.68 25.47 7.27
N TYR A 218 2.31 24.65 6.43
CA TYR A 218 1.59 23.74 5.55
C TYR A 218 0.96 22.60 6.35
N GLY A 219 -0.16 22.10 5.86
CA GLY A 219 -0.80 20.90 6.37
C GLY A 219 -1.71 20.27 5.33
N TRP A 220 -2.33 19.17 5.71
CA TRP A 220 -3.18 18.39 4.83
C TRP A 220 -4.49 18.05 5.51
N HIS A 221 -5.57 17.94 4.74
CA HIS A 221 -6.86 17.64 5.30
C HIS A 221 -7.74 16.73 4.43
N LEU A 222 -8.37 15.76 5.10
CA LEU A 222 -9.42 14.92 4.55
C LEU A 222 -10.77 15.49 4.97
N ARG A 223 -11.77 15.38 4.09
CA ARG A 223 -13.14 15.83 4.35
C ARG A 223 -14.15 14.75 4.07
N HIS A 224 -15.23 14.69 4.85
CA HIS A 224 -16.28 13.69 4.66
C HIS A 224 -17.02 13.85 3.33
N ASP A 225 -17.07 15.07 2.80
CA ASP A 225 -17.84 15.50 1.63
C ASP A 225 -17.01 15.60 0.33
N MET A 226 -15.78 15.07 0.31
CA MET A 226 -14.92 15.06 -0.88
C MET A 226 -14.14 13.75 -0.99
N ASN A 227 -13.73 13.37 -2.20
CA ASN A 227 -12.94 12.16 -2.43
C ASN A 227 -11.43 12.42 -2.37
N GLU A 228 -11.03 13.68 -2.18
CA GLU A 228 -9.66 14.16 -2.25
C GLU A 228 -9.05 14.42 -0.86
N PHE A 229 -7.74 14.21 -0.76
CA PHE A 229 -6.89 14.63 0.33
C PHE A 229 -6.14 15.88 -0.11
N LEU A 230 -6.45 17.02 0.52
CA LEU A 230 -6.07 18.33 -0.01
C LEU A 230 -5.02 19.03 0.87
N PRO A 231 -4.09 19.78 0.25
CA PRO A 231 -3.19 20.65 0.99
C PRO A 231 -3.94 21.86 1.56
N GLY A 232 -3.36 22.49 2.58
CA GLY A 232 -3.85 23.73 3.17
C GLY A 232 -2.75 24.46 3.94
N ASN A 233 -3.04 25.70 4.33
CA ASN A 233 -2.18 26.51 5.19
C ASN A 233 -2.94 26.81 6.48
N PHE A 234 -2.28 26.61 7.62
CA PHE A 234 -2.92 26.71 8.93
C PHE A 234 -2.05 27.54 9.87
N TYR A 235 -2.69 28.30 10.75
CA TYR A 235 -1.98 29.03 11.80
C TYR A 235 -1.22 28.08 12.71
N LYS A 236 0.03 28.41 13.03
CA LYS A 236 0.94 27.53 13.78
C LYS A 236 0.46 27.19 15.19
N ASP A 237 -0.50 27.95 15.73
CA ASP A 237 -1.13 27.76 17.04
C ASP A 237 -2.37 26.85 17.02
N HIS A 238 -2.82 26.41 15.85
CA HIS A 238 -3.84 25.38 15.73
C HIS A 238 -3.36 24.03 16.29
N GLY A 239 -4.27 23.25 16.86
CA GLY A 239 -3.95 21.87 17.25
C GLY A 239 -4.35 20.89 16.15
N MET A 240 -3.38 20.28 15.47
CA MET A 240 -3.61 19.26 14.43
C MET A 240 -2.85 17.97 14.73
N SER A 241 -3.26 16.88 14.11
CA SER A 241 -2.62 15.57 14.31
C SER A 241 -1.23 15.51 13.63
N VAL A 242 -0.34 14.70 14.19
CA VAL A 242 0.96 14.36 13.58
C VAL A 242 0.94 12.90 13.16
N ARG A 243 1.40 12.65 11.94
CA ARG A 243 1.69 11.31 11.40
C ARG A 243 3.18 11.23 11.18
N CYS A 244 3.88 10.33 11.87
CA CYS A 244 5.31 10.18 11.66
C CYS A 244 5.58 9.27 10.45
N VAL A 245 6.68 9.57 9.76
CA VAL A 245 7.18 8.76 8.64
C VAL A 245 8.64 8.38 8.83
N THR A 246 9.06 7.34 8.13
CA THR A 246 10.46 6.92 8.04
C THR A 246 10.73 6.21 6.71
N ASP A 247 11.99 5.96 6.43
CA ASP A 247 12.48 5.27 5.23
C ASP A 247 13.27 4.01 5.60
N LEU A 248 13.48 3.15 4.59
CA LEU A 248 14.20 1.88 4.73
C LEU A 248 15.64 2.02 5.26
N ARG A 249 16.26 3.20 5.22
CA ARG A 249 17.66 3.36 5.68
C ARG A 249 17.73 3.64 7.19
N SER A 250 16.61 4.08 7.76
CA SER A 250 16.49 4.61 9.12
C SER A 250 15.83 3.62 10.08
N VAL A 251 15.31 2.48 9.59
CA VAL A 251 14.66 1.45 10.39
C VAL A 251 15.17 0.05 10.12
N ASP A 252 15.18 -0.77 11.17
CA ASP A 252 15.26 -2.20 11.05
C ASP A 252 13.84 -2.77 11.10
N TYR A 253 13.47 -3.58 10.12
CA TYR A 253 12.12 -4.11 9.98
C TYR A 253 12.14 -5.64 9.97
N SER A 254 11.32 -6.25 10.81
CA SER A 254 11.13 -7.69 10.87
C SER A 254 9.64 -8.06 10.91
N GLY A 255 9.31 -9.21 10.30
CA GLY A 255 7.92 -9.70 10.22
C GLY A 255 7.15 -9.16 9.02
N ALA A 256 5.82 -9.11 9.14
CA ALA A 256 4.90 -8.53 8.14
C ALA A 256 4.46 -7.13 8.58
N LEU A 257 4.13 -6.22 7.65
CA LEU A 257 3.56 -4.91 7.96
C LEU A 257 2.13 -5.06 8.49
N ASP A 258 1.57 -4.00 9.09
CA ASP A 258 0.20 -4.03 9.58
C ASP A 258 -0.75 -4.34 8.43
N SER A 259 -1.37 -5.51 8.49
CA SER A 259 -2.35 -5.98 7.52
C SER A 259 -3.76 -6.08 8.09
N SER A 260 -3.98 -5.62 9.33
CA SER A 260 -5.26 -5.74 10.05
C SER A 260 -6.39 -4.96 9.39
N TYR A 261 -6.05 -3.98 8.56
CA TYR A 261 -7.00 -3.17 7.82
C TYR A 261 -7.55 -3.87 6.57
N LEU A 262 -6.86 -4.89 6.03
CA LEU A 262 -7.21 -5.51 4.74
C LEU A 262 -8.60 -6.16 4.76
N GLU A 263 -8.97 -6.82 5.86
CA GLU A 263 -10.28 -7.47 6.03
C GLU A 263 -11.43 -6.45 6.14
N LYS A 264 -11.10 -5.19 6.45
CA LYS A 264 -12.07 -4.10 6.61
C LYS A 264 -12.26 -3.29 5.34
N ILE A 265 -11.45 -3.51 4.30
CA ILE A 265 -11.59 -2.81 3.03
C ILE A 265 -12.97 -3.14 2.45
N PRO A 266 -13.83 -2.14 2.21
CA PRO A 266 -15.13 -2.39 1.62
C PRO A 266 -14.96 -2.86 0.17
N HIS A 267 -15.66 -3.95 -0.15
CA HIS A 267 -15.85 -4.45 -1.49
C HIS A 267 -17.34 -4.49 -1.81
N ASP A 268 -17.74 -3.83 -2.89
CA ASP A 268 -19.11 -3.87 -3.40
C ASP A 268 -19.25 -5.06 -4.36
N TYR A 269 -19.27 -6.27 -3.80
CA TYR A 269 -19.41 -7.48 -4.60
C TYR A 269 -20.83 -7.60 -5.16
N GLY A 270 -20.92 -7.65 -6.48
CA GLY A 270 -22.12 -8.08 -7.19
C GLY A 270 -22.26 -9.61 -7.17
N THR A 271 -23.29 -10.10 -7.86
CA THR A 271 -23.58 -11.53 -7.96
C THR A 271 -23.93 -11.93 -9.39
N LEU A 272 -23.33 -13.03 -9.85
CA LEU A 272 -23.63 -13.69 -11.12
C LEU A 272 -24.07 -15.14 -10.86
N LYS A 273 -25.18 -15.57 -11.47
CA LYS A 273 -25.68 -16.95 -11.37
C LYS A 273 -25.49 -17.68 -12.69
N ILE A 274 -24.86 -18.85 -12.65
CA ILE A 274 -24.61 -19.70 -13.82
C ILE A 274 -24.90 -21.15 -13.42
N GLU A 275 -25.85 -21.78 -14.10
CA GLU A 275 -26.21 -23.19 -13.88
C GLU A 275 -26.43 -23.57 -12.39
N GLY A 276 -27.15 -22.71 -11.66
CA GLY A 276 -27.44 -22.92 -10.23
C GLY A 276 -26.29 -22.60 -9.27
N LYS A 277 -25.09 -22.27 -9.78
CA LYS A 277 -23.98 -21.75 -8.98
C LYS A 277 -24.05 -20.23 -8.90
N THR A 278 -23.57 -19.68 -7.79
CA THR A 278 -23.53 -18.23 -7.52
C THR A 278 -22.08 -17.82 -7.37
N TYR A 279 -21.68 -16.78 -8.11
CA TYR A 279 -20.33 -16.24 -8.13
C TYR A 279 -20.37 -14.76 -7.76
N ARG A 280 -19.40 -14.31 -6.97
CA ARG A 280 -19.18 -12.88 -6.72
C ARG A 280 -18.64 -12.22 -7.98
N THR A 281 -19.04 -10.97 -8.20
CA THR A 281 -18.49 -10.11 -9.24
C THR A 281 -17.96 -8.82 -8.63
N THR A 282 -16.97 -8.20 -9.26
CA THR A 282 -16.44 -6.90 -8.84
C THR A 282 -16.27 -6.01 -10.06
N THR A 283 -16.43 -4.70 -9.89
CA THR A 283 -16.06 -3.74 -10.93
C THR A 283 -14.69 -3.18 -10.58
N ALA A 284 -13.69 -3.58 -11.37
CA ALA A 284 -12.34 -3.07 -11.26
C ALA A 284 -12.01 -2.27 -12.52
N PHE A 285 -11.75 -0.98 -12.33
CA PHE A 285 -11.25 -0.08 -13.38
C PHE A 285 -12.15 0.07 -14.62
N GLY A 286 -13.47 -0.01 -14.44
CA GLY A 286 -14.46 0.12 -15.51
C GLY A 286 -14.89 -1.22 -16.12
N VAL A 287 -14.22 -2.32 -15.79
CA VAL A 287 -14.59 -3.66 -16.24
C VAL A 287 -15.21 -4.43 -15.08
N THR A 288 -16.36 -5.06 -15.32
CA THR A 288 -16.97 -5.98 -14.34
C THR A 288 -16.41 -7.38 -14.54
N TRP A 289 -15.72 -7.92 -13.53
CA TRP A 289 -15.11 -9.25 -13.51
C TRP A 289 -15.89 -10.19 -12.60
N MET A 290 -15.83 -11.49 -12.89
CA MET A 290 -15.97 -12.49 -11.84
C MET A 290 -14.82 -12.35 -10.83
N ALA A 291 -15.16 -12.30 -9.54
CA ALA A 291 -14.18 -12.36 -8.45
C ALA A 291 -13.92 -13.81 -8.01
N ASP A 292 -14.91 -14.69 -8.20
CA ASP A 292 -14.76 -16.13 -7.98
C ASP A 292 -14.31 -16.85 -9.26
N ASN A 293 -13.48 -17.87 -9.10
CA ASN A 293 -13.08 -18.74 -10.21
C ASN A 293 -14.26 -19.62 -10.62
N MET A 294 -14.43 -19.81 -11.94
CA MET A 294 -15.47 -20.69 -12.48
C MET A 294 -15.38 -22.10 -11.89
N ASN A 295 -16.53 -22.73 -11.65
CA ASN A 295 -16.59 -24.06 -11.04
C ASN A 295 -17.71 -24.95 -11.64
N LEU A 296 -17.96 -24.83 -12.94
CA LEU A 296 -18.84 -25.73 -13.70
C LEU A 296 -18.12 -27.03 -14.09
N ASP A 297 -18.78 -28.16 -13.89
CA ASP A 297 -18.28 -29.49 -14.25
C ASP A 297 -18.63 -29.79 -15.71
N VAL A 298 -17.65 -29.70 -16.60
CA VAL A 298 -17.81 -29.87 -18.04
C VAL A 298 -16.64 -30.66 -18.59
N LYS A 299 -16.78 -31.20 -19.80
CA LYS A 299 -15.66 -31.86 -20.49
C LYS A 299 -14.49 -30.87 -20.64
N GLY A 300 -13.30 -31.30 -20.22
CA GLY A 300 -12.10 -30.46 -20.24
C GLY A 300 -11.93 -29.58 -19.00
N SER A 301 -12.63 -29.89 -17.89
CA SER A 301 -12.39 -29.25 -16.60
C SER A 301 -12.05 -30.24 -15.48
N HIS A 302 -11.09 -29.87 -14.63
CA HIS A 302 -10.63 -30.71 -13.52
C HIS A 302 -10.50 -29.91 -12.22
N CYS A 303 -10.65 -30.61 -11.10
CA CYS A 303 -10.18 -30.10 -9.82
C CYS A 303 -8.66 -30.23 -9.77
N TYR A 304 -8.00 -29.36 -9.00
CA TYR A 304 -6.58 -29.55 -8.72
C TYR A 304 -6.35 -30.92 -8.05
N ASN A 305 -5.40 -31.71 -8.55
CA ASN A 305 -5.17 -33.12 -8.15
C ASN A 305 -6.41 -34.04 -8.21
N ASP A 306 -7.42 -33.69 -9.02
CA ASP A 306 -8.71 -34.38 -9.06
C ASP A 306 -9.44 -34.45 -7.70
N GLU A 307 -9.08 -33.57 -6.76
CA GLU A 307 -9.67 -33.51 -5.42
C GLU A 307 -10.87 -32.56 -5.39
N LYS A 308 -12.08 -33.08 -5.12
CA LYS A 308 -13.30 -32.26 -5.04
C LYS A 308 -13.19 -31.05 -4.09
N ALA A 309 -12.51 -31.23 -2.95
CA ALA A 309 -12.28 -30.14 -2.00
C ALA A 309 -11.50 -28.96 -2.62
N LYS A 310 -10.62 -29.23 -3.59
CA LYS A 310 -9.87 -28.18 -4.30
C LYS A 310 -10.74 -27.40 -5.28
N CYS A 311 -11.75 -28.03 -5.88
CA CYS A 311 -12.76 -27.31 -6.64
C CYS A 311 -13.59 -26.36 -5.77
N GLU A 312 -13.93 -26.76 -4.54
CA GLU A 312 -14.68 -25.91 -3.60
C GLU A 312 -13.85 -24.72 -3.11
N GLU A 313 -12.55 -24.94 -2.88
CA GLU A 313 -11.61 -23.93 -2.41
C GLU A 313 -11.19 -22.95 -3.53
N TYR A 314 -10.78 -23.47 -4.70
CA TYR A 314 -10.11 -22.72 -5.77
C TYR A 314 -10.91 -22.57 -7.06
N GLY A 315 -12.05 -23.24 -7.20
CA GLY A 315 -12.70 -23.43 -8.51
C GLY A 315 -12.02 -24.50 -9.35
N ARG A 316 -12.50 -24.67 -10.58
CA ARG A 316 -11.97 -25.64 -11.54
C ARG A 316 -10.89 -25.03 -12.44
N LEU A 317 -10.05 -25.92 -12.97
CA LEU A 317 -9.13 -25.64 -14.08
C LEU A 317 -9.80 -26.10 -15.37
N TYR A 318 -9.66 -25.35 -16.46
CA TYR A 318 -10.32 -25.59 -17.74
C TYR A 318 -9.30 -25.55 -18.87
N THR A 319 -9.42 -26.42 -19.87
CA THR A 319 -8.75 -26.22 -21.17
C THR A 319 -9.25 -24.91 -21.82
N LEU A 320 -8.50 -24.36 -22.77
CA LEU A 320 -8.96 -23.15 -23.48
C LEU A 320 -10.26 -23.41 -24.26
N GLU A 321 -10.43 -24.61 -24.84
CA GLU A 321 -11.65 -25.02 -25.53
C GLU A 321 -12.86 -24.98 -24.59
N ALA A 322 -12.73 -25.52 -23.38
CA ALA A 322 -13.78 -25.45 -22.37
C ALA A 322 -14.00 -24.00 -21.90
N ALA A 323 -12.92 -23.24 -21.65
CA ALA A 323 -13.00 -21.86 -21.20
C ALA A 323 -13.78 -20.94 -22.16
N LYS A 324 -13.69 -21.18 -23.48
CA LYS A 324 -14.41 -20.43 -24.51
C LYS A 324 -15.93 -20.66 -24.53
N SER A 325 -16.43 -21.72 -23.87
CA SER A 325 -17.86 -22.09 -23.93
C SER A 325 -18.62 -21.95 -22.61
N ILE A 326 -17.95 -21.60 -21.50
CA ILE A 326 -18.55 -21.63 -20.14
C ILE A 326 -18.98 -20.25 -19.61
N CYS A 327 -18.64 -19.15 -20.29
CA CYS A 327 -19.16 -17.84 -19.92
C CYS A 327 -20.63 -17.72 -20.35
N PRO A 328 -21.53 -17.24 -19.47
CA PRO A 328 -22.95 -17.12 -19.78
C PRO A 328 -23.22 -15.96 -20.75
N GLU A 329 -24.42 -15.88 -21.31
CA GLU A 329 -24.85 -14.76 -22.14
C GLU A 329 -24.62 -13.40 -21.45
N GLY A 330 -24.09 -12.42 -22.21
CA GLY A 330 -23.69 -11.10 -21.69
C GLY A 330 -22.36 -11.12 -20.91
N TRP A 331 -21.65 -12.24 -20.90
CA TRP A 331 -20.32 -12.38 -20.33
C TRP A 331 -19.42 -13.15 -21.29
N ARG A 332 -18.14 -12.82 -21.27
CA ARG A 332 -17.13 -13.43 -22.14
C ARG A 332 -15.83 -13.70 -21.42
N LEU A 333 -14.98 -14.51 -22.03
CA LEU A 333 -13.58 -14.62 -21.61
C LEU A 333 -12.89 -13.25 -21.80
N PRO A 334 -12.01 -12.83 -20.87
CA PRO A 334 -11.35 -11.54 -20.95
C PRO A 334 -10.43 -11.48 -22.16
N LYS A 335 -10.44 -10.36 -22.87
CA LYS A 335 -9.51 -10.03 -23.95
C LYS A 335 -8.26 -9.38 -23.39
N ARG A 336 -7.24 -9.21 -24.23
CA ARG A 336 -6.02 -8.47 -23.87
C ARG A 336 -6.30 -7.05 -23.35
N SER A 337 -7.31 -6.37 -23.88
CA SER A 337 -7.71 -5.02 -23.45
C SER A 337 -8.19 -4.98 -22.00
N ASP A 338 -9.01 -5.94 -21.58
CA ASP A 338 -9.53 -6.02 -20.21
C ASP A 338 -8.39 -6.23 -19.22
N TYR A 339 -7.50 -7.17 -19.56
CA TYR A 339 -6.28 -7.45 -18.79
C TYR A 339 -5.37 -6.21 -18.66
N HIS A 340 -5.12 -5.48 -19.75
CA HIS A 340 -4.27 -4.29 -19.72
C HIS A 340 -4.84 -3.20 -18.81
N ALA A 341 -6.17 -3.02 -18.78
CA ALA A 341 -6.82 -2.09 -17.87
C ALA A 341 -6.63 -2.50 -16.40
N LEU A 342 -6.75 -3.80 -16.11
CA LEU A 342 -6.57 -4.38 -14.78
C LEU A 342 -5.14 -4.19 -14.25
N VAL A 343 -4.13 -4.66 -15.01
CA VAL A 343 -2.74 -4.70 -14.53
C VAL A 343 -2.13 -3.31 -14.41
N ARG A 344 -2.37 -2.43 -15.38
CA ARG A 344 -1.81 -1.07 -15.36
C ARG A 344 -2.24 -0.29 -14.11
N LYS A 345 -3.49 -0.46 -13.67
CA LYS A 345 -4.06 0.30 -12.57
C LYS A 345 -3.98 -0.40 -11.21
N ALA A 346 -3.87 -1.73 -11.18
CA ALA A 346 -3.62 -2.45 -9.93
C ALA A 346 -2.22 -2.20 -9.37
N GLY A 347 -1.25 -1.87 -10.22
CA GLY A 347 0.10 -1.43 -9.85
C GLY A 347 1.02 -2.54 -9.31
N SER A 348 0.48 -3.61 -8.73
CA SER A 348 1.25 -4.77 -8.25
C SER A 348 0.45 -6.06 -8.29
N ALA A 349 1.14 -7.20 -8.30
CA ALA A 349 0.53 -8.52 -8.18
C ALA A 349 -0.20 -8.65 -6.83
N SER A 350 0.42 -8.19 -5.74
CA SER A 350 -0.20 -8.21 -4.39
C SER A 350 -1.54 -7.49 -4.33
N ALA A 351 -1.74 -6.40 -5.09
CA ALA A 351 -3.02 -5.68 -5.16
C ALA A 351 -4.20 -6.55 -5.66
N LEU A 352 -3.92 -7.59 -6.45
CA LEU A 352 -4.93 -8.48 -7.04
C LEU A 352 -5.06 -9.82 -6.29
N ARG A 353 -4.01 -10.24 -5.56
CA ARG A 353 -4.00 -11.50 -4.80
C ARG A 353 -5.02 -11.49 -3.67
N SER A 354 -5.66 -12.64 -3.44
CA SER A 354 -6.46 -12.91 -2.24
C SER A 354 -5.64 -12.66 -0.97
N VAL A 355 -6.30 -12.23 0.11
CA VAL A 355 -5.63 -11.89 1.38
C VAL A 355 -4.97 -13.08 2.07
N ASP A 356 -5.37 -14.29 1.71
CA ASP A 356 -4.88 -15.57 2.25
C ASP A 356 -4.74 -16.64 1.14
N GLY A 357 -4.36 -17.86 1.55
CA GLY A 357 -4.24 -19.02 0.65
C GLY A 357 -2.89 -19.14 -0.09
N TRP A 358 -2.11 -18.07 -0.14
CA TRP A 358 -0.77 -18.05 -0.75
C TRP A 358 0.29 -18.70 0.13
N ASN A 359 1.42 -19.06 -0.49
CA ASN A 359 2.60 -19.61 0.18
C ASN A 359 3.04 -18.72 1.36
N ALA A 360 3.56 -19.32 2.44
CA ALA A 360 4.03 -18.58 3.62
C ALA A 360 5.19 -17.59 3.32
N LYS A 361 5.92 -17.79 2.22
CA LYS A 361 6.96 -16.86 1.73
C LYS A 361 6.39 -15.68 0.94
N ALA A 362 5.12 -15.73 0.55
CA ALA A 362 4.48 -14.67 -0.18
C ALA A 362 4.30 -13.44 0.70
N SER A 363 4.50 -12.24 0.15
CA SER A 363 3.95 -11.05 0.78
C SER A 363 2.43 -11.17 0.88
N LYS A 364 1.84 -10.51 1.89
CA LYS A 364 0.39 -10.50 2.10
C LYS A 364 -0.32 -10.03 0.83
N GLY A 365 -1.30 -10.80 0.36
CA GLY A 365 -2.19 -10.35 -0.71
C GLY A 365 -3.09 -9.25 -0.18
N LEU A 366 -3.35 -8.25 -1.00
CA LEU A 366 -3.97 -6.99 -0.59
C LEU A 366 -5.43 -6.90 -1.04
N ASN A 367 -5.80 -7.63 -2.10
CA ASN A 367 -7.14 -7.66 -2.69
C ASN A 367 -7.82 -6.29 -2.81
N PHE A 368 -7.10 -5.23 -3.13
CA PHE A 368 -7.63 -3.86 -3.05
C PHE A 368 -8.89 -3.64 -3.88
N TRP A 369 -9.04 -4.35 -5.00
CA TRP A 369 -10.15 -4.14 -5.96
C TRP A 369 -11.22 -5.23 -5.91
N GLY A 370 -11.15 -6.12 -4.91
CA GLY A 370 -12.04 -7.28 -4.83
C GLY A 370 -11.82 -8.28 -5.96
N PHE A 371 -10.67 -8.24 -6.66
CA PHE A 371 -10.38 -9.25 -7.68
C PHE A 371 -10.24 -10.62 -7.02
N ASP A 372 -9.58 -10.71 -5.86
CA ASP A 372 -9.49 -11.90 -5.03
C ASP A 372 -8.85 -13.11 -5.75
N ALA A 373 -7.70 -12.89 -6.42
CA ALA A 373 -7.01 -13.95 -7.14
C ALA A 373 -6.53 -15.04 -6.17
N LYS A 374 -7.16 -16.22 -6.25
CA LYS A 374 -6.76 -17.41 -5.50
C LYS A 374 -5.63 -18.16 -6.22
N PRO A 375 -4.60 -18.65 -5.51
CA PRO A 375 -3.46 -19.33 -6.11
C PRO A 375 -3.77 -20.79 -6.44
N ALA A 376 -4.66 -20.98 -7.43
CA ALA A 376 -5.18 -22.27 -7.83
C ALA A 376 -4.17 -23.16 -8.58
N GLY A 377 -3.02 -22.61 -8.99
CA GLY A 377 -2.08 -23.32 -9.85
C GLY A 377 -2.66 -23.60 -11.24
N GLY A 378 -2.09 -24.60 -11.92
CA GLY A 378 -2.53 -25.04 -13.23
C GLY A 378 -2.30 -26.52 -13.45
N LYS A 379 -2.73 -27.03 -14.61
CA LYS A 379 -2.46 -28.39 -15.07
C LYS A 379 -1.94 -28.36 -16.50
N ASP A 380 -0.91 -29.13 -16.79
CA ASP A 380 -0.36 -29.25 -18.14
C ASP A 380 0.23 -30.64 -18.35
N GLY A 381 0.00 -31.25 -19.51
CA GLY A 381 0.48 -32.62 -19.79
C GLY A 381 -0.04 -33.71 -18.84
N GLY A 382 -1.06 -33.42 -18.02
CA GLY A 382 -1.57 -34.32 -16.96
C GLY A 382 -1.03 -34.01 -15.57
N ASP A 383 0.02 -33.20 -15.45
CA ASP A 383 0.66 -32.83 -14.19
C ASP A 383 0.09 -31.51 -13.65
N TYR A 384 -0.13 -31.45 -12.34
CA TYR A 384 -0.57 -30.26 -11.63
C TYR A 384 0.63 -29.48 -11.06
N PHE A 385 0.58 -28.16 -11.12
CA PHE A 385 1.70 -27.31 -10.68
C PHE A 385 1.24 -26.01 -10.01
N ASP A 386 2.17 -25.39 -9.27
CA ASP A 386 2.06 -24.04 -8.68
C ASP A 386 0.90 -23.76 -7.71
N LEU A 387 0.26 -24.78 -7.13
CA LEU A 387 -0.71 -24.54 -6.06
C LEU A 387 -0.11 -23.68 -4.95
N LYS A 388 -0.87 -22.69 -4.46
CA LYS A 388 -0.44 -21.67 -3.49
C LYS A 388 0.68 -20.73 -3.96
N SER A 389 1.20 -20.93 -5.18
CA SER A 389 2.32 -20.17 -5.72
C SER A 389 1.93 -19.24 -6.85
N SER A 390 0.94 -19.65 -7.67
CA SER A 390 0.48 -18.91 -8.85
C SER A 390 -1.03 -18.99 -9.02
N ALA A 391 -1.60 -17.95 -9.62
CA ALA A 391 -2.95 -17.93 -10.16
C ALA A 391 -2.85 -17.69 -11.68
N TYR A 392 -3.57 -18.51 -12.45
CA TYR A 392 -3.61 -18.45 -13.91
C TYR A 392 -5.04 -18.23 -14.39
N PHE A 393 -5.23 -17.28 -15.31
CA PHE A 393 -6.55 -16.97 -15.89
C PHE A 393 -6.49 -16.91 -17.41
N TRP A 394 -7.31 -17.71 -18.09
CA TRP A 394 -7.35 -17.68 -19.55
C TRP A 394 -7.75 -16.31 -20.10
N ILE A 395 -7.11 -15.92 -21.20
CA ILE A 395 -7.42 -14.72 -21.98
C ILE A 395 -7.85 -15.17 -23.38
N ASP A 396 -8.93 -14.60 -23.89
CA ASP A 396 -9.34 -14.74 -25.27
C ASP A 396 -8.39 -13.92 -26.16
N ASN A 397 -7.50 -14.63 -26.84
CA ASN A 397 -6.57 -14.05 -27.78
C ASN A 397 -7.16 -14.19 -29.18
N GLU A 398 -7.57 -13.06 -29.77
CA GLU A 398 -8.16 -13.01 -31.12
C GLU A 398 -7.17 -13.46 -32.22
N SER A 399 -5.88 -13.62 -31.91
CA SER A 399 -4.90 -14.27 -32.77
C SER A 399 -4.88 -15.77 -32.52
N ASP A 400 -5.43 -16.55 -33.46
CA ASP A 400 -5.69 -18.00 -33.34
C ASP A 400 -4.46 -18.89 -33.15
N ASN A 401 -3.24 -18.35 -33.25
CA ASN A 401 -2.03 -19.17 -33.25
C ASN A 401 -1.42 -19.41 -31.86
N VAL A 402 -1.82 -18.65 -30.83
CA VAL A 402 -1.20 -18.73 -29.50
C VAL A 402 -2.25 -18.56 -28.40
N ALA A 403 -2.33 -19.52 -27.49
CA ALA A 403 -3.12 -19.41 -26.27
C ALA A 403 -2.33 -18.69 -25.18
N ILE A 404 -2.98 -17.77 -24.46
CA ILE A 404 -2.35 -16.96 -23.43
C ILE A 404 -3.18 -16.90 -22.15
N ALA A 405 -2.48 -16.75 -21.03
CA ALA A 405 -3.10 -16.58 -19.72
C ALA A 405 -2.48 -15.40 -18.97
N LEU A 406 -3.30 -14.71 -18.18
CA LEU A 406 -2.83 -13.84 -17.11
C LEU A 406 -2.21 -14.70 -16.02
N TRP A 407 -1.01 -14.33 -15.59
CA TRP A 407 -0.26 -15.00 -14.54
C TRP A 407 0.04 -14.04 -13.39
N ILE A 408 -0.47 -14.37 -12.21
CA ILE A 408 -0.20 -13.67 -10.95
C ILE A 408 0.54 -14.66 -10.04
N ASN A 409 1.77 -14.34 -9.64
CA ASN A 409 2.54 -15.16 -8.70
C ASN A 409 2.98 -14.34 -7.49
N TYR A 410 3.57 -14.98 -6.47
CA TYR A 410 3.97 -14.28 -5.25
C TYR A 410 5.36 -13.66 -5.27
N TYR A 411 6.20 -14.00 -6.25
CA TYR A 411 7.62 -13.63 -6.27
C TYR A 411 7.93 -12.50 -7.27
N GLU A 412 7.06 -12.26 -8.23
CA GLU A 412 7.10 -11.11 -9.14
C GLU A 412 6.29 -9.93 -8.58
N SER A 413 6.76 -8.72 -8.84
CA SER A 413 6.09 -7.50 -8.39
C SER A 413 4.81 -7.20 -9.18
N ALA A 414 4.76 -7.59 -10.46
CA ALA A 414 3.66 -7.28 -11.38
C ALA A 414 3.09 -8.56 -12.03
N PRO A 415 1.77 -8.60 -12.30
CA PRO A 415 1.18 -9.63 -13.14
C PRO A 415 1.74 -9.58 -14.57
N THR A 416 1.81 -10.73 -15.24
CA THR A 416 2.29 -10.83 -16.62
C THR A 416 1.35 -11.68 -17.47
N VAL A 417 1.51 -11.61 -18.80
CA VAL A 417 0.87 -12.54 -19.73
C VAL A 417 1.89 -13.58 -20.15
N ILE A 418 1.48 -14.84 -20.16
CA ILE A 418 2.30 -15.96 -20.59
C ILE A 418 1.63 -16.71 -21.73
N GLU A 419 2.44 -17.35 -22.56
CA GLU A 419 2.00 -18.28 -23.59
C GLU A 419 1.98 -19.71 -23.04
N ARG A 420 0.92 -20.45 -23.37
CA ARG A 420 0.74 -21.84 -22.94
C ARG A 420 0.03 -22.65 -24.03
N PRO A 421 0.19 -23.98 -24.06
CA PRO A 421 -0.64 -24.85 -24.88
C PRO A 421 -2.13 -24.64 -24.59
N ALA A 422 -2.98 -24.67 -25.62
CA ALA A 422 -4.44 -24.58 -25.44
C ALA A 422 -5.03 -25.77 -24.64
N THR A 423 -4.26 -26.85 -24.53
CA THR A 423 -4.55 -28.07 -23.76
C THR A 423 -4.17 -27.96 -22.28
N SER A 424 -3.36 -26.97 -21.89
CA SER A 424 -3.16 -26.67 -20.47
C SER A 424 -4.50 -26.29 -19.83
N GLU A 425 -4.57 -26.30 -18.52
CA GLU A 425 -5.80 -26.00 -17.80
C GLU A 425 -5.57 -24.97 -16.70
N PHE A 426 -6.34 -23.88 -16.77
CA PHE A 426 -6.26 -22.75 -15.86
C PHE A 426 -7.65 -22.32 -15.40
N SER A 427 -7.70 -21.50 -14.34
CA SER A 427 -8.96 -20.93 -13.88
C SER A 427 -9.57 -20.00 -14.93
N VAL A 428 -10.89 -19.87 -14.89
CA VAL A 428 -11.63 -18.95 -15.77
C VAL A 428 -12.34 -17.91 -14.91
N ARG A 429 -12.25 -16.64 -15.35
CA ARG A 429 -13.02 -15.52 -14.83
C ARG A 429 -13.59 -14.76 -16.01
N CYS A 430 -14.91 -14.79 -16.15
CA CYS A 430 -15.57 -14.06 -17.21
C CYS A 430 -15.63 -12.56 -16.87
N VAL A 431 -15.67 -11.73 -17.91
CA VAL A 431 -15.94 -10.30 -17.82
C VAL A 431 -17.29 -10.00 -18.47
N LYS A 432 -18.01 -9.03 -17.92
CA LYS A 432 -19.30 -8.60 -18.46
C LYS A 432 -19.07 -7.87 -19.80
N GLU A 433 -19.91 -8.14 -20.77
CA GLU A 433 -19.92 -7.41 -22.05
C GLU A 433 -20.43 -5.98 -21.84
N GLU A 434 -19.89 -5.04 -22.62
CA GLU A 434 -20.28 -3.62 -22.60
C GLU A 434 -21.58 -3.35 -23.36
#